data_AF-W1X659-F1
#
_entry.id   AF-W1X659-F1
#
_cell.length_a   1.000
_cell.length_b   1.000
_cell.length_c   1.000
_cell.angle_alpha   90.00
_cell.angle_beta   90.00
_cell.angle_gamma   90.00
#
_symmetry.space_group_name_H-M   'P 1'
#
loop_
_entity.id
_entity.type
_entity.pdbx_description
1 polymer ?
#
loop_
_entity_poly.entity_id
_entity_poly.type
_entity_poly.pdbx_seq_one_letter_code
_entity_poly.pdbx_strand_id
1 'polypeptide(L)'
;FLKETNNAEGTDGVFLFSHTYGCSQLGDDHINTRTMLQNMVRHPNAGAVLVIGLGCENNQVAAFRETLGDIDPERVHFMICQQQDDEIEAGIEHLHQLYNVMRNDKREPGKLSELKFGLECGGSDGLSGITANPMLG
;
A
#
# COMPACT_ATOMS: atom_id res chain seq x y z
N PHE A 1 17.95 3.67 -0.82
CA PHE A 1 17.22 2.93 0.23
C PHE A 1 17.62 1.45 0.37
N LEU A 2 17.10 0.47 -0.41
CA LEU A 2 17.32 -0.97 -0.12
C LEU A 2 18.80 -1.38 -0.04
N LYS A 3 19.66 -0.77 -0.86
CA LYS A 3 21.12 -0.98 -0.83
C LYS A 3 21.75 -0.48 0.48
N GLU A 4 21.20 0.57 1.09
CA GLU A 4 21.69 1.19 2.32
C GLU A 4 21.18 0.49 3.58
N THR A 5 20.05 -0.20 3.49
CA THR A 5 19.35 -0.81 4.65
C THR A 5 19.48 -2.33 4.70
N ASN A 6 20.45 -2.93 4.00
CA ASN A 6 20.61 -4.37 3.89
C ASN A 6 19.30 -5.08 3.45
N ASN A 7 18.70 -4.56 2.38
CA ASN A 7 17.40 -5.01 1.86
C ASN A 7 16.24 -4.88 2.86
N ALA A 8 16.23 -3.80 3.66
CA ALA A 8 15.23 -3.53 4.70
C ALA A 8 15.08 -4.69 5.70
N GLU A 9 16.21 -5.12 6.27
CA GLU A 9 16.30 -6.23 7.22
C GLU A 9 15.26 -6.16 8.36
N GLY A 10 14.59 -7.28 8.63
CA GLY A 10 13.51 -7.33 9.63
C GLY A 10 12.11 -7.05 9.06
N THR A 11 12.00 -6.83 7.75
CA THR A 11 10.70 -6.80 7.04
C THR A 11 10.60 -7.95 6.04
N ASP A 12 9.37 -8.26 5.60
CA ASP A 12 9.14 -9.22 4.50
C ASP A 12 9.53 -8.63 3.13
N GLY A 13 9.74 -7.32 3.04
CA GLY A 13 10.19 -6.62 1.83
C GLY A 13 9.63 -5.21 1.69
N VAL A 14 10.06 -4.54 0.62
CA VAL A 14 9.52 -3.24 0.18
C VAL A 14 8.91 -3.42 -1.19
N PHE A 15 7.62 -3.08 -1.32
CA PHE A 15 6.84 -3.31 -2.52
C PHE A 15 6.39 -1.98 -3.12
N LEU A 16 6.53 -1.86 -4.44
CA LEU A 16 6.04 -0.72 -5.20
C LEU A 16 4.74 -1.10 -5.91
N PHE A 17 3.68 -0.36 -5.63
CA PHE A 17 2.38 -0.51 -6.29
C PHE A 17 2.09 0.75 -7.10
N SER A 18 2.28 0.66 -8.42
CA SER A 18 1.99 1.76 -9.34
C SER A 18 0.66 1.56 -10.06
N HIS A 19 0.04 2.66 -10.47
CA HIS A 19 -1.09 2.67 -11.39
C HIS A 19 -0.77 3.60 -12.57
N THR A 20 -1.35 3.32 -13.73
CA THR A 20 -1.08 4.08 -14.96
C THR A 20 -1.98 5.30 -15.15
N TYR A 21 -2.95 5.49 -14.25
CA TYR A 21 -3.93 6.57 -14.33
C TYR A 21 -3.39 7.86 -13.70
N GLY A 22 -2.95 8.81 -14.54
CA GLY A 22 -2.53 10.14 -14.08
C GLY A 22 -3.64 11.17 -14.26
N CYS A 23 -3.92 11.51 -15.51
CA CYS A 23 -4.96 12.46 -15.91
C CYS A 23 -6.08 11.72 -16.65
N SER A 24 -7.33 12.18 -16.52
CA SER A 24 -8.53 11.71 -17.27
C SER A 24 -9.35 10.59 -16.63
N GLN A 25 -9.12 10.22 -15.37
CA GLN A 25 -10.13 9.46 -14.63
C GLN A 25 -11.22 10.39 -14.12
N LEU A 26 -12.48 9.98 -14.29
CA LEU A 26 -13.66 10.77 -13.92
C LEU A 26 -14.66 9.87 -13.20
N GLY A 27 -15.53 10.48 -12.39
CA GLY A 27 -16.63 9.79 -11.72
C GLY A 27 -16.19 8.55 -10.93
N ASP A 28 -16.89 7.44 -11.17
CA ASP A 28 -16.70 6.20 -10.40
C ASP A 28 -15.32 5.56 -10.61
N ASP A 29 -14.71 5.68 -11.80
CA ASP A 29 -13.37 5.13 -12.06
C ASP A 29 -12.30 5.80 -11.18
N HIS A 30 -12.42 7.12 -11.03
CA HIS A 30 -11.56 7.90 -10.16
C HIS A 30 -11.76 7.51 -8.68
N ILE A 31 -13.02 7.39 -8.25
CA ILE A 31 -13.37 7.01 -6.88
C ILE A 31 -12.87 5.59 -6.57
N ASN A 32 -13.05 4.64 -7.47
CA ASN A 32 -12.61 3.26 -7.32
C ASN A 32 -11.09 3.17 -7.22
N THR A 33 -10.37 3.87 -8.09
CA THR A 33 -8.90 3.90 -8.06
C THR A 33 -8.38 4.47 -6.74
N ARG A 34 -8.92 5.61 -6.30
CA ARG A 34 -8.60 6.19 -5.00
C ARG A 34 -8.89 5.21 -3.86
N THR A 35 -10.06 4.59 -3.85
CA THR A 35 -10.48 3.64 -2.82
C THR A 35 -9.54 2.42 -2.76
N MET A 36 -9.16 1.86 -3.92
CA MET A 36 -8.19 0.76 -3.99
C MET A 36 -6.85 1.16 -3.37
N LEU A 37 -6.31 2.31 -3.73
CA LEU A 37 -5.03 2.79 -3.20
C LEU A 37 -5.13 3.08 -1.69
N GLN A 38 -6.23 3.64 -1.21
CA GLN A 38 -6.48 3.83 0.23
C GLN A 38 -6.54 2.49 0.98
N ASN A 39 -7.16 1.46 0.40
CA ASN A 39 -7.17 0.12 0.98
C ASN A 39 -5.76 -0.49 1.06
N MET A 40 -4.90 -0.22 0.07
CA MET A 40 -3.49 -0.63 0.10
C MET A 40 -2.72 0.09 1.23
N VAL A 41 -2.94 1.40 1.40
CA VAL A 41 -2.33 2.18 2.49
C VAL A 41 -2.73 1.64 3.86
N ARG A 42 -3.98 1.18 4.00
CA ARG A 42 -4.55 0.68 5.26
C ARG A 42 -4.42 -0.82 5.45
N HIS A 43 -3.70 -1.51 4.55
CA HIS A 43 -3.59 -2.95 4.62
C HIS A 43 -2.80 -3.36 5.88
N PRO A 44 -3.30 -4.30 6.72
CA PRO A 44 -2.68 -4.60 8.02
C PRO A 44 -1.27 -5.19 7.93
N ASN A 45 -0.89 -5.74 6.77
CA ASN A 45 0.48 -6.20 6.50
C ASN A 45 1.43 -5.08 6.06
N ALA A 46 0.95 -3.85 5.85
CA ALA A 46 1.78 -2.69 5.52
C ALA A 46 2.26 -2.03 6.82
N GLY A 47 3.49 -2.37 7.25
CA GLY A 47 4.07 -1.79 8.48
C GLY A 47 4.28 -0.27 8.40
N ALA A 48 4.60 0.23 7.21
CA ALA A 48 4.67 1.65 6.89
C ALA A 48 4.44 1.87 5.38
N VAL A 49 3.98 3.06 4.99
CA VAL A 49 3.59 3.39 3.62
C VAL A 49 4.05 4.80 3.24
N LEU A 50 4.64 4.93 2.05
CA LEU A 50 4.90 6.22 1.42
C LEU A 50 3.98 6.36 0.20
N VAL A 51 3.07 7.32 0.23
CA VAL A 51 2.21 7.67 -0.90
C VAL A 51 2.89 8.76 -1.73
N ILE A 52 3.19 8.45 -3.00
CA ILE A 52 3.89 9.36 -3.91
C ILE A 52 2.92 9.81 -4.99
N GLY A 53 2.73 11.12 -5.12
CA GLY A 53 2.06 11.77 -6.25
C GLY A 53 3.04 12.57 -7.09
N LEU A 54 2.74 12.75 -8.38
CA LEU A 54 3.55 13.62 -9.24
C LEU A 54 3.23 15.09 -8.95
N GLY A 55 1.95 15.42 -8.77
CA GLY A 55 1.43 16.75 -8.47
C GLY A 55 0.41 17.28 -9.49
N CYS A 56 0.24 16.61 -10.63
CA CYS A 56 -0.66 17.04 -11.71
C CYS A 56 -1.77 16.03 -12.04
N GLU A 57 -1.84 14.91 -11.32
CA GLU A 57 -2.86 13.88 -11.47
C GLU A 57 -4.26 14.34 -11.03
N ASN A 58 -5.31 13.63 -11.46
CA ASN A 58 -6.67 13.91 -10.97
C ASN A 58 -6.82 13.52 -9.49
N ASN A 59 -6.16 12.45 -9.04
CA ASN A 59 -6.16 11.99 -7.65
C ASN A 59 -5.06 12.68 -6.84
N GLN A 60 -5.26 13.96 -6.63
CA GLN A 60 -4.34 14.81 -5.88
C GLN A 60 -4.11 14.28 -4.46
N VAL A 61 -2.85 14.23 -4.04
CA VAL A 61 -2.42 13.72 -2.72
C VAL A 61 -3.16 14.40 -1.56
N ALA A 62 -3.46 15.69 -1.68
CA ALA A 62 -4.22 16.42 -0.67
C ALA A 62 -5.64 15.84 -0.49
N ALA A 63 -6.39 15.68 -1.58
CA ALA A 63 -7.74 15.10 -1.56
C ALA A 63 -7.71 13.61 -1.19
N PHE A 64 -6.66 12.89 -1.61
CA PHE A 64 -6.42 11.50 -1.22
C PHE A 64 -6.29 11.36 0.30
N ARG A 65 -5.47 12.22 0.93
CA ARG A 65 -5.25 12.24 2.38
C ARG A 65 -6.51 12.61 3.14
N GLU A 66 -7.24 13.61 2.66
CA GLU A 66 -8.49 14.06 3.29
C GLU A 66 -9.55 12.95 3.37
N THR A 67 -9.57 12.07 2.38
CA THR A 67 -10.56 10.98 2.27
C THR A 67 -10.06 9.63 2.79
N LEU A 68 -8.78 9.53 3.19
CA LEU A 68 -8.17 8.29 3.68
C LEU A 68 -8.67 7.89 5.08
N GLY A 69 -9.12 8.88 5.87
CA GLY A 69 -9.50 8.73 7.27
C GLY A 69 -8.30 8.78 8.21
N ASP A 70 -8.48 8.25 9.42
CA ASP A 70 -7.44 8.25 10.45
C ASP A 70 -6.24 7.38 10.04
N ILE A 71 -5.05 7.94 10.19
CA ILE A 71 -3.77 7.29 9.93
C ILE A 71 -2.78 7.62 11.02
N ASP A 72 -1.81 6.72 11.22
CA ASP A 72 -0.63 7.00 12.02
C ASP A 72 0.38 7.82 11.19
N PRO A 73 0.63 9.09 11.53
CA PRO A 73 1.54 9.94 10.77
C PRO A 73 3.01 9.48 10.86
N GLU A 74 3.39 8.64 11.82
CA GLU A 74 4.74 8.05 11.90
C GLU A 74 4.91 6.88 10.92
N ARG A 75 3.80 6.37 10.36
CA ARG A 75 3.79 5.19 9.48
C ARG A 75 3.24 5.46 8.09
N VAL A 76 2.60 6.60 7.86
CA VAL A 76 2.07 6.97 6.55
C VAL A 76 2.55 8.35 6.18
N HIS A 77 3.50 8.40 5.25
CA HIS A 77 4.03 9.63 4.69
C HIS A 77 3.46 9.89 3.30
N PHE A 78 3.46 11.16 2.90
CA PHE A 78 2.99 11.62 1.60
C PHE A 78 4.04 12.52 0.99
N MET A 79 4.30 12.33 -0.31
CA MET A 79 5.25 13.13 -1.06
C MET A 79 4.66 13.52 -2.42
N ILE A 80 4.85 14.77 -2.80
CA ILE A 80 4.53 15.28 -4.14
C ILE A 80 5.85 15.61 -4.83
N CYS A 81 6.21 14.88 -5.89
CA CYS A 81 7.52 15.01 -6.53
C CYS A 81 7.79 16.43 -7.04
N GLN A 82 6.80 17.07 -7.67
CA GLN A 82 6.94 18.45 -8.20
C GLN A 82 7.12 19.54 -7.12
N GLN A 83 7.04 19.19 -5.83
CA GLN A 83 7.29 20.10 -4.71
C GLN A 83 8.66 19.89 -4.06
N GLN A 84 9.48 18.98 -4.60
CA GLN A 84 10.82 18.69 -4.11
C GLN A 84 11.86 19.18 -5.11
N ASP A 85 12.99 19.69 -4.61
CA ASP A 85 14.14 20.05 -5.44
C ASP A 85 14.92 18.81 -5.90
N ASP A 86 15.03 17.80 -5.02
CA ASP A 86 15.52 16.45 -5.32
C ASP A 86 14.51 15.42 -4.80
N GLU A 87 13.67 14.92 -5.71
CA GLU A 87 12.61 13.97 -5.38
C GLU A 87 13.14 12.59 -4.95
N ILE A 88 14.36 12.24 -5.37
CA ILE A 88 14.98 10.95 -5.03
C ILE A 88 15.50 11.00 -3.60
N GLU A 89 16.22 12.07 -3.24
CA GLU A 89 16.72 12.29 -1.89
C GLU A 89 15.57 12.37 -0.87
N ALA A 90 14.56 13.20 -1.16
CA ALA A 90 13.37 13.34 -0.32
C ALA A 90 12.62 12.00 -0.13
N GLY A 91 12.47 11.23 -1.21
CA GLY A 91 11.85 9.91 -1.16
C GLY A 91 12.64 8.92 -0.30
N ILE A 92 13.97 8.91 -0.42
CA ILE A 92 14.85 8.06 0.40
C ILE A 92 14.78 8.46 1.87
N GLU A 93 14.74 9.75 2.18
CA GLU A 93 14.61 10.24 3.56
C GLU A 93 13.31 9.75 4.21
N HIS A 94 12.17 9.90 3.52
CA HIS A 94 10.90 9.38 4.00
C HIS A 94 10.94 7.86 4.23
N LEU A 95 11.55 7.09 3.32
CA LEU A 95 11.68 5.63 3.49
C LEU A 95 12.51 5.27 4.72
N HIS A 96 13.58 6.01 5.02
CA HIS A 96 14.38 5.80 6.25
C HIS A 96 13.60 6.11 7.51
N GLN A 97 12.85 7.22 7.54
CA GLN A 97 11.99 7.57 8.68
C GLN A 97 10.95 6.48 8.94
N LEU A 98 10.21 6.06 7.91
CA LEU A 98 9.21 5.01 7.98
C LEU A 98 9.80 3.67 8.42
N TYR A 99 10.93 3.28 7.85
CA TYR A 99 11.61 2.03 8.20
C TYR A 99 12.06 2.01 9.66
N ASN A 100 12.57 3.12 10.19
CA ASN A 100 13.00 3.20 11.58
C ASN A 100 11.84 3.02 12.58
N VAL A 101 10.63 3.41 12.20
CA VAL A 101 9.42 3.17 13.00
C VAL A 101 9.03 1.69 12.92
N MET A 102 8.79 1.15 11.72
CA MET A 102 8.22 -0.20 11.56
C MET A 102 9.18 -1.34 11.91
N ARG A 103 10.50 -1.14 11.80
CA ARG A 103 11.49 -2.22 12.04
C ARG A 103 11.51 -2.75 13.47
N ASN A 104 10.90 -2.02 14.41
CA ASN A 104 10.83 -2.41 15.82
C ASN A 104 9.58 -3.24 16.13
N ASP A 105 8.68 -3.43 15.16
CA ASP A 105 7.46 -4.20 15.32
C ASP A 105 7.78 -5.67 15.60
N LYS A 106 6.97 -6.28 16.46
CA LYS A 106 7.13 -7.69 16.83
C LYS A 106 5.79 -8.39 16.73
N ARG A 107 5.82 -9.60 16.20
CA ARG A 107 4.65 -10.48 16.20
C ARG A 107 4.23 -10.75 17.63
N GLU A 108 2.94 -10.63 17.88
CA GLU A 108 2.30 -10.98 19.14
C GLU A 108 1.21 -12.04 18.92
N PRO A 109 0.83 -12.81 19.96
CA PRO A 109 -0.30 -13.72 19.86
C PRO A 109 -1.59 -12.96 19.50
N GLY A 110 -2.19 -13.29 18.37
CA GLY A 110 -3.47 -12.75 17.91
C GLY A 110 -4.62 -13.77 18.01
N LYS A 111 -5.83 -13.35 17.66
CA LYS A 111 -7.02 -14.20 17.59
C LYS A 111 -7.32 -14.59 16.15
N LEU A 112 -7.86 -15.80 15.96
CA LEU A 112 -8.30 -16.25 14.63
C LEU A 112 -9.37 -15.30 14.02
N SER A 113 -10.18 -14.65 14.85
CA SER A 113 -11.20 -13.67 14.43
C SER A 113 -10.64 -12.39 13.80
N GLU A 114 -9.34 -12.13 13.95
CA GLU A 114 -8.65 -10.97 13.37
C GLU A 114 -8.20 -11.24 11.93
N LEU A 115 -8.16 -12.51 11.52
CA LEU A 115 -7.75 -12.88 10.16
C LEU A 115 -8.86 -12.57 9.15
N LYS A 116 -8.42 -12.06 7.98
CA LYS A 116 -9.24 -11.89 6.78
C LYS A 116 -8.65 -12.79 5.69
N PHE A 117 -9.46 -13.70 5.17
CA PHE A 117 -9.08 -14.59 4.07
C PHE A 117 -9.74 -14.12 2.78
N GLY A 118 -8.94 -13.83 1.77
CA GLY A 118 -9.40 -13.65 0.39
C GLY A 118 -9.28 -14.98 -0.35
N LEU A 119 -10.33 -15.36 -1.08
CA LEU A 119 -10.36 -16.56 -1.90
C LEU A 119 -10.59 -16.12 -3.34
N GLU A 120 -9.72 -16.54 -4.24
CA GLU A 120 -9.84 -16.28 -5.66
C GLU A 120 -9.57 -17.55 -6.45
N CYS A 121 -10.33 -17.75 -7.53
CA CYS A 121 -10.05 -18.82 -8.48
C CYS A 121 -9.01 -18.35 -9.50
N GLY A 122 -8.06 -19.21 -9.83
CA GLY A 122 -7.12 -18.96 -10.93
C GLY A 122 -7.72 -19.36 -12.28
N GLY A 123 -7.16 -20.41 -12.89
CA GLY A 123 -7.72 -21.00 -14.11
C GLY A 123 -8.89 -21.92 -13.78
N SER A 124 -10.07 -21.63 -14.34
CA SER A 124 -11.22 -22.52 -14.19
C SER A 124 -10.93 -23.86 -14.87
N ASP A 125 -11.10 -24.95 -14.15
CA ASP A 125 -11.16 -26.30 -14.72
C ASP A 125 -12.48 -27.01 -14.33
N GLY A 126 -12.78 -28.11 -15.00
CA GLY A 126 -14.01 -28.87 -14.74
C GLY A 126 -14.07 -29.59 -13.38
N LEU A 127 -12.96 -29.63 -12.63
CA LEU A 127 -12.84 -30.33 -11.35
C LEU A 127 -12.82 -29.38 -10.14
N SER A 128 -12.57 -28.09 -10.36
CA SER A 128 -12.43 -27.07 -9.31
C SER A 128 -13.69 -26.99 -8.45
N GLY A 129 -14.87 -27.02 -9.09
CA GLY A 129 -16.17 -27.03 -8.42
C GLY A 129 -16.53 -28.34 -7.70
N ILE A 130 -15.72 -29.40 -7.85
CA ILE A 130 -15.94 -30.72 -7.24
C ILE A 130 -14.89 -31.01 -6.15
N THR A 131 -13.72 -30.38 -6.22
CA THR A 131 -12.56 -30.71 -5.39
C THR A 131 -12.11 -29.54 -4.52
N ALA A 132 -11.35 -28.60 -5.08
CA ALA A 132 -10.72 -27.51 -4.32
C ALA A 132 -11.74 -26.53 -3.74
N ASN A 133 -12.73 -26.09 -4.51
CA ASN A 133 -13.69 -25.08 -4.05
C ASN A 133 -14.53 -25.60 -2.87
N PRO A 134 -15.11 -26.82 -2.90
CA PRO A 134 -15.82 -27.37 -1.74
C PRO A 134 -14.95 -27.56 -0.49
N MET A 135 -13.64 -27.76 -0.64
CA MET A 135 -12.74 -27.88 0.51
C MET A 135 -12.46 -26.53 1.18
N LEU A 136 -12.36 -25.46 0.39
CA LEU A 136 -12.10 -24.11 0.89
C LEU A 136 -13.32 -23.49 1.57
N GLY A 137 -14.54 -23.91 1.19
CA GLY A 137 -15.81 -23.46 1.76
C GLY A 137 -16.74 -22.86 0.72
#